data_AF-A0A183HIG6-F1
#
_entry.id   AF-A0A183HIG6-F1
#
_cell.length_a   1.000
_cell.length_b   1.000
_cell.length_c   1.000
_cell.angle_alpha   90.00
_cell.angle_beta   90.00
_cell.angle_gamma   90.00
#
_symmetry.space_group_name_H-M   'P 1'
#
loop_
_entity.id
_entity.type
_entity.pdbx_description
1 polymer ?
#
loop_
_entity_poly.entity_id
_entity_poly.type
_entity_poly.pdbx_seq_one_letter_code
_entity_poly.pdbx_strand_id
1 'polypeptide(L)'
;MTTVEMYGLEWCRHRRIPIIHLARMIQARELGCRKSGTHFFYGARQFYQCFHPSCSISGVDKKNLIIKRFSPDGRSLVCFSSNCHDLFVYDYRGFTDAYNKQPETMFEDVFPERFAVNLITDEEEGVVLNKEFLFFTEDCRYLLVAAEYPTSENALRWDDVYQNNESLPPVSVQALINYIIYCIDMNTGDICDKYYLDADRLWISRGVTLIGYLLAVLSFQHQTIHFLHISEDTGYFTLLGHVGRSVLFLD
;
A
#
# COMPACT_ATOMS: atom_id res chain seq x y z
N MET A 1 -24.21 -1.98 46.41
CA MET A 1 -23.19 -2.17 45.36
C MET A 1 -23.34 -1.02 44.38
N THR A 2 -22.51 0.00 44.51
CA THR A 2 -22.53 1.18 43.63
C THR A 2 -21.96 0.79 42.27
N THR A 3 -22.76 0.95 41.23
CA THR A 3 -22.37 0.73 39.84
C THR A 3 -21.31 1.76 39.47
N VAL A 4 -20.06 1.34 39.38
CA VAL A 4 -18.96 2.21 38.92
C VAL A 4 -19.24 2.58 37.47
N GLU A 5 -19.48 3.87 37.24
CA GLU A 5 -19.77 4.41 35.93
C GLU A 5 -18.54 4.27 35.02
N MET A 6 -18.71 3.58 33.89
CA MET A 6 -17.62 3.33 32.94
C MET A 6 -17.11 4.69 32.40
N TYR A 7 -15.80 4.91 32.48
CA TYR A 7 -15.11 6.18 32.18
C TYR A 7 -15.21 7.31 33.25
N GLY A 8 -15.85 7.07 34.39
CA GLY A 8 -15.81 8.00 35.52
C GLY A 8 -14.41 8.10 36.16
N LEU A 9 -14.17 9.16 36.95
CA LEU A 9 -12.91 9.39 37.68
C LEU A 9 -12.50 8.18 38.54
N GLU A 10 -13.47 7.56 39.22
CA GLU A 10 -13.26 6.34 40.01
C GLU A 10 -12.88 5.14 39.12
N TRP A 11 -13.53 4.97 37.96
CA TRP A 11 -13.17 3.91 36.99
C TRP A 11 -11.74 4.09 36.46
N CYS A 12 -11.36 5.31 36.11
CA CYS A 12 -10.01 5.65 35.65
C CYS A 12 -8.94 5.40 36.73
N ARG A 13 -9.25 5.65 38.01
CA ARG A 13 -8.36 5.34 39.15
C ARG A 13 -8.18 3.84 39.39
N HIS A 14 -9.20 3.03 39.11
CA HIS A 14 -9.13 1.56 39.18
C HIS A 14 -8.42 0.94 37.96
N ARG A 15 -8.18 1.73 36.90
CA ARG A 15 -7.47 1.27 35.72
C ARG A 15 -6.02 0.99 36.11
N ARG A 16 -5.70 -0.29 36.32
CA ARG A 16 -4.33 -0.74 36.56
C ARG A 16 -3.47 -0.29 35.37
N ILE A 17 -2.56 0.65 35.63
CA ILE A 17 -1.50 0.95 34.69
C ILE A 17 -0.69 -0.35 34.56
N PRO A 18 -0.64 -0.98 33.38
CA PRO A 18 0.14 -2.19 33.22
C PRO A 18 1.60 -1.87 33.55
N ILE A 19 2.27 -2.75 34.30
CA ILE A 19 3.71 -2.62 34.54
C ILE A 19 4.41 -2.86 33.20
N ILE A 20 4.89 -1.79 32.58
CA ILE A 20 5.62 -1.82 31.32
C ILE A 20 7.11 -2.06 31.63
N HIS A 21 7.46 -3.27 32.02
CA HIS A 21 8.86 -3.66 32.20
C HIS A 21 9.32 -4.46 31.00
N LEU A 22 10.23 -3.90 30.19
CA LEU A 22 10.65 -4.48 28.91
C LEU A 22 11.10 -5.93 29.07
N ALA A 23 11.99 -6.23 30.03
CA ALA A 23 12.47 -7.60 30.25
C ALA A 23 11.36 -8.60 30.60
N ARG A 24 10.33 -8.15 31.33
CA ARG A 24 9.18 -8.99 31.70
C ARG A 24 8.26 -9.23 30.52
N MET A 25 8.13 -8.22 29.65
CA MET A 25 7.36 -8.31 28.41
C MET A 25 8.04 -9.19 27.37
N ILE A 26 9.37 -9.18 27.29
CA ILE A 26 10.18 -10.14 26.51
C ILE A 26 9.95 -11.55 27.04
N GLN A 27 10.17 -11.77 28.33
CA GLN A 27 10.01 -13.07 28.97
C GLN A 27 8.60 -13.63 28.75
N ALA A 28 7.55 -12.83 28.95
CA ALA A 28 6.17 -13.25 28.72
C ALA A 28 5.85 -13.54 27.24
N ARG A 29 6.54 -12.86 26.30
CA ARG A 29 6.44 -13.13 24.86
C ARG A 29 7.09 -14.47 24.52
N GLU A 30 8.31 -14.71 25.00
CA GLU A 30 9.10 -15.91 24.72
C GLU A 30 8.48 -17.16 25.35
N LEU A 31 7.95 -17.03 26.57
CA LEU A 31 7.28 -18.13 27.27
C LEU A 31 5.83 -18.33 26.81
N GLY A 32 5.31 -17.51 25.90
CA GLY A 32 3.94 -17.62 25.41
C GLY A 32 2.87 -17.46 26.51
N CYS A 33 3.18 -16.84 27.64
CA CYS A 33 2.30 -16.78 28.83
C CYS A 33 1.02 -15.93 28.65
N ARG A 34 0.74 -15.46 27.43
CA ARG A 34 -0.42 -14.61 27.15
C ARG A 34 -1.63 -15.43 26.75
N LYS A 35 -2.81 -14.86 26.93
CA LYS A 35 -4.06 -15.49 26.51
C LYS A 35 -4.08 -15.63 24.99
N SER A 36 -4.55 -16.78 24.51
CA SER A 36 -4.73 -17.01 23.08
C SER A 36 -5.57 -15.90 22.44
N GLY A 37 -5.22 -15.49 21.22
CA GLY A 37 -5.87 -14.39 20.50
C GLY A 37 -5.52 -12.96 20.98
N THR A 38 -4.80 -12.80 22.09
CA THR A 38 -4.47 -11.45 22.64
C THR A 38 -3.04 -10.98 22.32
N HIS A 39 -2.24 -11.81 21.66
CA HIS A 39 -0.80 -11.60 21.49
C HIS A 39 -0.46 -10.27 20.79
N PHE A 40 -1.20 -9.92 19.73
CA PHE A 40 -0.95 -8.70 18.94
C PHE A 40 -1.36 -7.43 19.70
N PHE A 41 -2.64 -7.31 20.07
CA PHE A 41 -3.21 -6.08 20.66
C PHE A 41 -2.70 -5.80 22.07
N TYR A 42 -2.67 -6.81 22.95
CA TYR A 42 -2.37 -6.62 24.37
C TYR A 42 -0.90 -6.80 24.71
N GLY A 43 -0.04 -7.05 23.73
CA GLY A 43 1.33 -6.69 24.03
C GLY A 43 2.39 -6.84 22.97
N ALA A 44 2.10 -7.13 21.70
CA ALA A 44 3.04 -6.72 20.67
C ALA A 44 3.03 -5.18 20.59
N ARG A 45 1.85 -4.57 20.49
CA ARG A 45 1.70 -3.10 20.44
C ARG A 45 2.30 -2.39 21.65
N GLN A 46 2.00 -2.85 22.87
CA GLN A 46 2.55 -2.26 24.09
C GLN A 46 4.07 -2.45 24.17
N PHE A 47 4.58 -3.59 23.69
CA PHE A 47 6.02 -3.89 23.67
C PHE A 47 6.78 -3.00 22.71
N TYR A 48 6.30 -2.84 21.48
CA TYR A 48 6.97 -2.01 20.49
C TYR A 48 6.89 -0.51 20.83
N GLN A 49 5.93 -0.07 21.66
CA GLN A 49 5.90 1.29 22.22
C GLN A 49 7.04 1.57 23.22
N CYS A 50 7.70 0.54 23.75
CA CYS A 50 8.81 0.71 24.70
C CYS A 50 10.17 0.91 24.03
N PHE A 51 10.29 0.63 22.74
CA PHE A 51 11.53 0.83 22.01
C PHE A 51 11.60 2.26 21.53
N HIS A 52 12.59 3.00 22.01
CA HIS A 52 13.00 4.24 21.38
C HIS A 52 14.13 3.93 20.39
N PRO A 53 14.26 4.70 19.29
CA PRO A 53 15.46 4.64 18.46
C PRO A 53 16.69 4.87 19.35
N SER A 54 17.72 4.03 19.21
CA SER A 54 18.99 4.18 19.92
C SER A 54 19.85 5.31 19.35
N CYS A 55 19.66 5.62 18.06
CA CYS A 55 20.33 6.67 17.32
C CYS A 55 19.35 7.27 16.30
N SER A 56 19.46 8.56 16.03
CA SER A 56 18.76 9.26 14.95
C SER A 56 19.77 10.13 14.23
N ILE A 57 19.88 9.95 12.92
CA ILE A 57 20.78 10.73 12.07
C ILE A 57 19.93 11.61 11.16
N SER A 58 20.28 12.90 11.13
CA SER A 58 19.62 13.92 10.31
C SER A 58 20.53 14.34 9.16
N GLY A 59 19.94 14.81 8.06
CA GLY A 59 20.71 15.35 6.93
C GLY A 59 21.28 14.29 5.99
N VAL A 60 20.78 13.05 6.06
CA VAL A 60 21.11 12.01 5.08
C VAL A 60 20.51 12.41 3.73
N ASP A 61 21.33 12.37 2.67
CA ASP A 61 20.86 12.67 1.33
C ASP A 61 19.97 11.53 0.82
N LYS A 62 18.73 11.86 0.48
CA LYS A 62 17.74 10.93 -0.07
C LYS A 62 17.73 10.89 -1.60
N LYS A 63 18.71 11.52 -2.27
CA LYS A 63 18.88 11.52 -3.73
C LYS A 63 17.65 11.98 -4.52
N ASN A 64 16.92 12.97 -4.02
CA ASN A 64 15.65 13.44 -4.60
C ASN A 64 14.56 12.36 -4.72
N LEU A 65 14.66 11.25 -3.98
CA LEU A 65 13.65 10.20 -3.97
C LEU A 65 12.45 10.59 -3.10
N ILE A 66 11.31 10.05 -3.49
CA ILE A 66 10.09 10.04 -2.69
C ILE A 66 10.00 8.68 -2.01
N ILE A 67 10.49 8.63 -0.78
CA ILE A 67 10.45 7.44 0.06
C ILE A 67 8.99 7.15 0.44
N LYS A 68 8.55 5.90 0.27
CA LYS A 68 7.16 5.54 0.53
C LYS A 68 6.99 4.54 1.65
N ARG A 69 7.34 3.28 1.43
CA ARG A 69 7.08 2.23 2.42
C ARG A 69 8.06 1.08 2.29
N PHE A 70 8.25 0.39 3.40
CA PHE A 70 8.90 -0.92 3.41
C PHE A 70 7.95 -2.00 2.88
N SER A 71 8.53 -3.05 2.33
CA SER A 71 7.85 -4.34 2.15
C SER A 71 7.36 -4.88 3.50
N PRO A 72 6.26 -5.65 3.54
CA PRO A 72 5.71 -6.20 4.78
C PRO A 72 6.72 -7.01 5.62
N ASP A 73 7.68 -7.68 4.97
CA ASP A 73 8.77 -8.40 5.61
C ASP A 73 9.93 -7.51 6.11
N GLY A 74 9.90 -6.22 5.78
CA GLY A 74 10.90 -5.22 6.16
C GLY A 74 12.24 -5.31 5.42
N ARG A 75 12.35 -6.16 4.39
CA ARG A 75 13.61 -6.40 3.68
C ARG A 75 13.89 -5.42 2.55
N SER A 76 12.88 -4.72 2.06
CA SER A 76 13.01 -3.81 0.93
C SER A 76 12.31 -2.49 1.19
N LEU A 77 12.84 -1.41 0.63
CA LEU A 77 12.27 -0.08 0.67
C LEU A 77 11.86 0.36 -0.73
N VAL A 78 10.60 0.76 -0.88
CA VAL A 78 10.06 1.27 -2.15
C VAL A 78 10.08 2.79 -2.16
N CYS A 79 10.60 3.34 -3.25
CA CYS A 79 10.75 4.75 -3.51
C CYS A 79 10.26 5.08 -4.93
N PHE A 80 9.90 6.34 -5.15
CA PHE A 80 9.60 6.87 -6.47
C PHE A 80 10.61 7.95 -6.82
N SER A 81 10.84 8.16 -8.11
CA SER A 81 11.48 9.38 -8.60
C SER A 81 10.69 10.63 -8.20
N SER A 82 11.36 11.78 -8.17
CA SER A 82 10.72 13.07 -7.91
C SER A 82 9.65 13.43 -8.94
N ASN A 83 9.84 13.02 -10.19
CA ASN A 83 8.90 13.21 -11.30
C ASN A 83 7.76 12.17 -11.33
N CYS A 84 7.81 11.12 -10.49
CA CYS A 84 6.80 10.06 -10.43
C CYS A 84 6.74 9.16 -11.69
N HIS A 85 7.83 8.99 -12.42
CA HIS A 85 7.90 8.09 -13.58
C HIS A 85 8.57 6.75 -13.29
N ASP A 86 9.52 6.74 -12.35
CA ASP A 86 10.32 5.58 -12.03
C ASP A 86 10.01 5.08 -10.63
N LEU A 87 9.95 3.76 -10.51
CA LEU A 87 9.88 3.04 -9.25
C LEU A 87 11.26 2.49 -8.91
N PHE A 88 11.74 2.78 -7.70
CA PHE A 88 12.99 2.24 -7.19
C PHE A 88 12.73 1.30 -6.02
N VAL A 89 13.40 0.15 -6.04
CA VAL A 89 13.39 -0.81 -4.93
C VAL A 89 14.80 -0.97 -4.40
N TYR A 90 14.96 -0.70 -3.11
CA TYR A 90 16.22 -0.84 -2.39
C TYR A 90 16.15 -2.03 -1.44
N ASP A 91 17.27 -2.74 -1.29
CA ASP A 91 17.44 -3.71 -0.20
C ASP A 91 17.62 -2.97 1.13
N TYR A 92 17.21 -3.58 2.24
CA TYR A 92 17.57 -3.11 3.57
C TYR A 92 18.66 -4.01 4.17
N ARG A 93 19.90 -3.50 4.22
CA ARG A 93 21.03 -4.23 4.82
C ARG A 93 21.16 -4.03 6.34
N GLY A 94 20.46 -3.04 6.88
CA GLY A 94 20.58 -2.65 8.28
C GLY A 94 21.50 -1.46 8.48
N PHE A 95 21.34 -0.81 9.64
CA PHE A 95 22.10 0.40 9.97
C PHE A 95 23.56 0.14 10.34
N THR A 96 23.92 -1.10 10.70
CA THR A 96 25.28 -1.49 11.08
C THR A 96 26.31 -1.16 10.00
N ASP A 97 25.96 -1.35 8.74
CA ASP A 97 26.86 -1.17 7.60
C ASP A 97 27.17 0.30 7.31
N ALA A 98 26.35 1.20 7.85
CA ALA A 98 26.52 2.64 7.71
C ALA A 98 26.97 3.35 8.99
N TYR A 99 27.21 2.59 10.07
CA TYR A 99 27.63 3.16 11.35
C TYR A 99 28.96 3.92 11.20
N ASN A 100 29.02 5.16 11.69
CA ASN A 100 30.16 6.09 11.57
C ASN A 100 30.57 6.49 10.13
N LYS A 101 29.77 6.18 9.11
CA LYS A 101 30.00 6.71 7.76
C LYS A 101 29.45 8.13 7.63
N GLN A 102 29.89 8.81 6.57
CA GLN A 102 29.46 10.17 6.29
C GLN A 102 27.98 10.18 5.86
N PRO A 103 27.19 11.19 6.26
CA PRO A 103 25.76 11.24 5.95
C PRO A 103 25.42 11.22 4.45
N GLU A 104 26.34 11.64 3.58
CA GLU A 104 26.11 11.69 2.13
C GLU A 104 26.05 10.29 1.48
N THR A 105 26.82 9.32 1.99
CA THR A 105 26.84 7.94 1.45
C THR A 105 25.95 6.98 2.23
N MET A 106 25.55 7.38 3.43
CA MET A 106 24.83 6.56 4.40
C MET A 106 23.54 5.94 3.83
N PHE A 107 22.83 6.65 2.94
CA PHE A 107 21.63 6.11 2.32
C PHE A 107 21.94 4.87 1.48
N GLU A 108 22.95 4.91 0.62
CA GLU A 108 23.33 3.78 -0.25
C GLU A 108 23.90 2.60 0.54
N ASP A 109 24.60 2.91 1.63
CA ASP A 109 25.17 1.89 2.52
C ASP A 109 24.07 1.05 3.20
N VAL A 110 22.99 1.72 3.66
CA VAL A 110 21.84 1.05 4.30
C VAL A 110 20.87 0.48 3.26
N PHE A 111 20.67 1.23 2.19
CA PHE A 111 19.70 1.00 1.12
C PHE A 111 20.40 0.92 -0.24
N PRO A 112 21.11 -0.18 -0.54
CA PRO A 112 21.64 -0.39 -1.87
C PRO A 112 20.50 -0.69 -2.84
N GLU A 113 20.61 -0.13 -4.04
CA GLU A 113 19.60 -0.31 -5.08
C GLU A 113 19.56 -1.77 -5.52
N ARG A 114 18.35 -2.35 -5.52
CA ARG A 114 18.11 -3.69 -6.08
C ARG A 114 17.77 -3.57 -7.56
N PHE A 115 16.76 -2.77 -7.89
CA PHE A 115 16.37 -2.47 -9.26
C PHE A 115 15.58 -1.17 -9.34
N ALA A 116 15.49 -0.63 -10.57
CA ALA A 116 14.63 0.47 -10.94
C ALA A 116 13.76 0.06 -12.14
N VAL A 117 12.48 0.41 -12.09
CA VAL A 117 11.51 0.12 -13.17
C VAL A 117 10.93 1.44 -13.66
N ASN A 118 11.11 1.72 -14.95
CA ASN A 118 10.38 2.77 -15.62
C ASN A 118 9.03 2.21 -16.08
N LEU A 119 7.95 2.70 -15.49
CA LEU A 119 6.60 2.22 -15.75
C LEU A 119 5.84 3.10 -16.77
N ILE A 120 6.44 4.22 -17.16
CA ILE A 120 5.82 5.22 -18.03
C ILE A 120 6.58 5.24 -19.35
N THR A 121 6.03 4.57 -20.35
CA THR A 121 6.53 4.69 -21.72
C THR A 121 6.35 6.11 -22.25
N ASP A 122 7.34 6.63 -22.98
CA ASP A 122 7.39 8.01 -23.51
C ASP A 122 6.23 8.42 -24.44
N GLU A 123 5.27 7.51 -24.68
CA GLU A 123 4.20 7.68 -25.67
C GLU A 123 2.98 8.44 -25.15
N GLU A 124 2.82 8.64 -23.84
CA GLU A 124 1.63 9.27 -23.26
C GLU A 124 2.00 10.50 -22.39
N GLU A 125 1.65 11.70 -22.88
CA GLU A 125 1.88 12.95 -22.15
C GLU A 125 1.04 13.00 -20.86
N GLY A 126 1.70 13.32 -19.74
CA GLY A 126 1.03 13.57 -18.46
C GLY A 126 0.73 12.34 -17.60
N VAL A 127 1.18 11.15 -18.00
CA VAL A 127 1.13 9.96 -17.14
C VAL A 127 2.02 10.19 -15.91
N VAL A 128 1.51 9.83 -14.73
CA VAL A 128 2.28 9.83 -13.48
C VAL A 128 1.95 8.60 -12.64
N LEU A 129 2.91 8.10 -11.88
CA LEU A 129 2.67 7.02 -10.92
C LEU A 129 1.88 7.54 -9.71
N ASN A 130 0.80 6.84 -9.38
CA ASN A 130 0.06 7.08 -8.16
C ASN A 130 0.81 6.46 -6.97
N LYS A 131 1.44 7.34 -6.20
CA LYS A 131 2.29 6.96 -5.07
C LYS A 131 1.53 6.42 -3.85
N GLU A 132 0.19 6.45 -3.86
CA GLU A 132 -0.66 5.88 -2.81
C GLU A 132 -1.13 4.46 -3.17
N PHE A 133 -1.13 4.11 -4.46
CA PHE A 133 -1.43 2.75 -4.92
C PHE A 133 -0.17 1.89 -4.81
N LEU A 134 0.05 1.32 -3.62
CA LEU A 134 1.20 0.47 -3.32
C LEU A 134 0.76 -0.72 -2.47
N PHE A 135 0.59 -1.87 -3.10
CA PHE A 135 0.13 -3.08 -2.44
C PHE A 135 1.11 -4.22 -2.65
N PHE A 136 1.43 -4.94 -1.57
CA PHE A 136 2.27 -6.13 -1.63
C PHE A 136 1.40 -7.35 -1.43
N THR A 137 1.66 -8.41 -2.19
CA THR A 137 1.13 -9.73 -1.83
C THR A 137 1.65 -10.14 -0.46
N GLU A 138 0.92 -11.03 0.22
CA GLU A 138 1.21 -11.40 1.61
C GLU A 138 2.62 -11.98 1.79
N ASP A 139 3.11 -12.70 0.77
CA ASP A 139 4.45 -13.28 0.69
C ASP A 139 5.55 -12.28 0.23
N CYS A 140 5.17 -11.03 -0.05
CA CYS A 140 6.04 -9.97 -0.60
C CYS A 140 6.63 -10.29 -1.98
N ARG A 141 6.12 -11.30 -2.71
CA ARG A 141 6.62 -11.67 -4.04
C ARG A 141 6.26 -10.67 -5.11
N TYR A 142 5.05 -10.11 -5.06
CA TYR A 142 4.58 -9.15 -6.04
C TYR A 142 4.26 -7.80 -5.40
N LEU A 143 4.57 -6.73 -6.15
CA LEU A 143 4.23 -5.36 -5.83
C LEU A 143 3.29 -4.82 -6.90
N LEU A 144 2.16 -4.27 -6.45
CA LEU A 144 1.18 -3.62 -7.30
C LEU A 144 1.33 -2.11 -7.21
N VAL A 145 1.47 -1.46 -8.36
CA VAL A 145 1.59 0.00 -8.50
C VAL A 145 0.62 0.48 -9.58
N ALA A 146 -0.03 1.63 -9.39
CA ALA A 146 -0.87 2.21 -10.43
C ALA A 146 -0.19 3.43 -11.07
N ALA A 147 -0.35 3.57 -12.39
CA ALA A 147 -0.18 4.82 -13.10
C ALA A 147 -1.54 5.46 -13.36
N GLU A 148 -1.58 6.78 -13.37
CA GLU A 148 -2.73 7.62 -13.71
C GLU A 148 -2.40 8.44 -14.94
N TYR A 149 -3.33 8.51 -15.88
CA TYR A 149 -3.23 9.44 -17.00
C TYR A 149 -4.58 10.10 -17.28
N PRO A 150 -4.57 11.39 -17.63
CA PRO A 150 -5.79 12.15 -17.83
C PRO A 150 -6.55 11.63 -19.05
N THR A 151 -7.86 11.42 -18.87
CA THR A 151 -8.72 11.06 -20.02
C THR A 151 -8.94 12.29 -20.87
N SER A 152 -8.58 12.24 -22.16
CA SER A 152 -8.88 13.32 -23.10
C SER A 152 -10.39 13.50 -23.23
N GLU A 153 -10.91 14.70 -22.92
CA GLU A 153 -12.34 15.00 -23.03
C GLU A 153 -12.89 14.78 -24.45
N ASN A 154 -12.04 14.97 -25.47
CA ASN A 154 -12.40 14.74 -26.87
C ASN A 154 -12.48 13.25 -27.25
N ALA A 155 -11.81 12.38 -26.48
CA ALA A 155 -11.79 10.94 -26.71
C ALA A 155 -12.89 10.20 -25.94
N LEU A 156 -13.43 10.82 -24.88
CA LEU A 156 -14.40 10.22 -23.97
C LEU A 156 -15.76 10.02 -24.64
N ARG A 157 -16.22 8.77 -24.74
CA ARG A 157 -17.55 8.42 -25.26
C ARG A 157 -18.54 8.23 -24.11
N TRP A 158 -19.83 8.33 -24.43
CA TRP A 158 -20.88 8.08 -23.44
C TRP A 158 -20.87 6.65 -22.91
N ASP A 159 -20.52 5.68 -23.75
CA ASP A 159 -20.39 4.28 -23.35
C ASP A 159 -19.23 4.06 -22.36
N ASP A 160 -18.20 4.91 -22.41
CA ASP A 160 -17.08 4.86 -21.47
C ASP A 160 -17.51 5.36 -20.08
N VAL A 161 -18.41 6.35 -20.03
CA VAL A 161 -18.87 6.98 -18.77
C VAL A 161 -20.00 6.18 -18.11
N TYR A 162 -20.89 5.61 -18.91
CA TYR A 162 -22.13 4.95 -18.49
C TYR A 162 -22.12 3.47 -18.84
N GLN A 163 -21.18 2.72 -18.25
CA GLN A 163 -21.12 1.26 -18.42
C GLN A 163 -22.32 0.53 -17.78
N ASN A 164 -23.01 1.15 -16.81
CA ASN A 164 -24.23 0.59 -16.23
C ASN A 164 -25.19 1.64 -15.64
N ASN A 165 -26.35 1.18 -15.17
CA ASN A 165 -27.42 2.04 -14.63
C ASN A 165 -27.06 2.71 -13.29
N GLU A 166 -26.01 2.27 -12.62
CA GLU A 166 -25.51 2.84 -11.37
C GLU A 166 -24.29 3.75 -11.60
N SER A 167 -23.80 3.85 -12.84
CA SER A 167 -22.76 4.80 -13.22
C SER A 167 -23.13 6.23 -12.82
N LEU A 168 -22.17 6.93 -12.24
CA LEU A 168 -22.39 8.29 -11.77
C LEU A 168 -22.43 9.27 -12.95
N PRO A 169 -23.28 10.30 -12.92
CA PRO A 169 -23.20 11.36 -13.92
C PRO A 169 -21.84 12.06 -13.80
N PRO A 170 -21.20 12.43 -14.92
CA PRO A 170 -19.93 13.12 -14.90
C PRO A 170 -20.14 14.52 -14.30
N VAL A 171 -19.71 14.69 -13.05
CA VAL A 171 -19.71 15.99 -12.38
C VAL A 171 -18.50 16.80 -12.87
N SER A 172 -18.73 18.00 -13.39
CA SER A 172 -17.74 18.88 -14.05
C SER A 172 -16.50 19.26 -13.23
N VAL A 173 -16.49 18.98 -11.93
CA VAL A 173 -15.38 19.32 -11.01
C VAL A 173 -14.38 18.16 -10.86
N GLN A 174 -14.72 16.96 -11.32
CA GLN A 174 -13.88 15.76 -11.16
C GLN A 174 -13.64 15.11 -12.52
N ALA A 175 -12.46 15.35 -13.10
CA ALA A 175 -12.04 14.69 -14.32
C ALA A 175 -12.00 13.16 -14.13
N LEU A 176 -12.35 12.44 -15.19
CA LEU A 176 -12.18 10.99 -15.24
C LEU A 176 -10.73 10.67 -15.59
N ILE A 177 -10.19 9.66 -14.95
CA ILE A 177 -8.78 9.26 -15.04
C ILE A 177 -8.73 7.83 -15.54
N ASN A 178 -7.79 7.56 -16.43
CA ASN A 178 -7.46 6.20 -16.83
C ASN A 178 -6.35 5.69 -15.92
N TYR A 179 -6.45 4.43 -15.53
CA TYR A 179 -5.52 3.78 -14.62
C TYR A 179 -4.91 2.54 -15.26
N ILE A 180 -3.61 2.38 -15.08
CA ILE A 180 -2.90 1.14 -15.38
C ILE A 180 -2.35 0.60 -14.08
N ILE A 181 -2.83 -0.56 -13.65
CA ILE A 181 -2.33 -1.28 -12.48
C ILE A 181 -1.29 -2.28 -12.96
N TYR A 182 -0.05 -2.09 -12.55
CA TYR A 182 1.08 -2.95 -12.83
C TYR A 182 1.26 -3.98 -11.72
N CYS A 183 1.54 -5.23 -12.09
CA CYS A 183 2.10 -6.24 -11.20
C CYS A 183 3.59 -6.40 -11.49
N ILE A 184 4.43 -6.27 -10.46
CA ILE A 184 5.89 -6.31 -10.58
C ILE A 184 6.43 -7.42 -9.68
N ASP A 185 7.29 -8.29 -10.22
CA ASP A 185 8.01 -9.29 -9.44
C ASP A 185 9.10 -8.62 -8.60
N MET A 186 9.03 -8.76 -7.28
CA MET A 186 9.96 -8.12 -6.33
C MET A 186 11.35 -8.76 -6.30
N ASN A 187 11.53 -9.93 -6.91
CA ASN A 187 12.82 -10.60 -7.01
C ASN A 187 13.58 -10.15 -8.26
N THR A 188 12.88 -10.04 -9.41
CA THR A 188 13.53 -9.72 -10.69
C THR A 188 13.39 -8.26 -11.10
N GLY A 189 12.34 -7.58 -10.63
CA GLY A 189 11.97 -6.23 -11.09
C GLY A 189 11.16 -6.22 -12.39
N ASP A 190 10.79 -7.39 -12.92
CA ASP A 190 10.04 -7.48 -14.18
C ASP A 190 8.56 -7.12 -13.97
N ILE A 191 7.99 -6.45 -14.97
CA ILE A 191 6.54 -6.23 -15.05
C ILE A 191 5.91 -7.56 -15.49
N CYS A 192 5.17 -8.19 -14.59
CA CYS A 192 4.46 -9.44 -14.87
C CYS A 192 3.27 -9.21 -15.78
N ASP A 193 2.41 -8.25 -15.42
CA ASP A 193 1.14 -8.00 -16.12
C ASP A 193 0.59 -6.60 -15.83
N LYS A 194 -0.42 -6.19 -16.62
CA LYS A 194 -1.09 -4.89 -16.52
C LYS A 194 -2.61 -5.08 -16.52
N TYR A 195 -3.31 -4.31 -15.69
CA TYR A 195 -4.76 -4.22 -15.70
C TYR A 195 -5.22 -2.78 -15.90
N TYR A 196 -6.15 -2.58 -16.82
CA TYR A 196 -6.61 -1.26 -17.24
C TYR A 196 -7.99 -0.94 -16.66
N LEU A 197 -8.16 0.30 -16.20
CA LEU A 197 -9.45 0.86 -15.78
C LEU A 197 -9.59 2.24 -16.43
N ASP A 198 -10.48 2.33 -17.39
CA ASP A 198 -10.68 3.55 -18.19
C ASP A 198 -11.79 4.41 -17.62
N ALA A 199 -11.65 5.72 -17.82
CA ALA A 199 -12.65 6.74 -17.51
C ALA A 199 -13.21 6.61 -16.08
N ASP A 200 -12.37 6.41 -15.08
CA ASP A 200 -12.79 6.09 -13.72
C ASP A 200 -12.31 7.12 -12.69
N ARG A 201 -12.72 6.90 -11.44
CA ARG A 201 -12.23 7.57 -10.24
C ARG A 201 -11.90 6.49 -9.21
N LEU A 202 -10.63 6.38 -8.82
CA LEU A 202 -10.24 5.41 -7.78
C LEU A 202 -10.04 6.08 -6.42
N TRP A 203 -10.81 5.66 -5.43
CA TRP A 203 -10.59 6.06 -4.04
C TRP A 203 -9.70 5.05 -3.31
N ILE A 204 -8.39 5.11 -3.56
CA ILE A 204 -7.43 4.06 -3.16
C ILE A 204 -7.54 3.65 -1.69
N SER A 205 -7.64 4.63 -0.77
CA SER A 205 -7.67 4.36 0.68
C SER A 205 -8.90 3.62 1.19
N ARG A 206 -9.98 3.52 0.40
CA ARG A 206 -11.25 2.89 0.80
C ARG A 206 -11.83 1.92 -0.23
N GLY A 207 -11.46 2.10 -1.49
CA GLY A 207 -11.98 1.37 -2.63
C GLY A 207 -11.03 0.31 -3.17
N VAL A 208 -9.78 0.24 -2.71
CA VAL A 208 -8.82 -0.77 -3.14
C VAL A 208 -8.39 -1.60 -1.96
N THR A 209 -8.42 -2.92 -2.09
CA THR A 209 -7.98 -3.84 -1.04
C THR A 209 -7.34 -5.08 -1.66
N LEU A 210 -6.18 -5.47 -1.13
CA LEU A 210 -5.51 -6.71 -1.48
C LEU A 210 -5.49 -7.63 -0.25
N ILE A 211 -6.00 -8.86 -0.40
CA ILE A 211 -5.95 -9.91 0.62
C ILE A 211 -5.35 -11.16 -0.02
N GLY A 212 -4.17 -11.58 0.45
CA GLY A 212 -3.40 -12.65 -0.19
C GLY A 212 -3.06 -12.26 -1.63
N TYR A 213 -3.70 -12.94 -2.59
CA TYR A 213 -3.60 -12.71 -4.03
C TYR A 213 -4.93 -12.27 -4.67
N LEU A 214 -5.91 -11.84 -3.87
CA LEU A 214 -7.17 -11.31 -4.35
C LEU A 214 -7.17 -9.78 -4.20
N LEU A 215 -7.12 -9.09 -5.33
CA LEU A 215 -7.28 -7.65 -5.43
C LEU A 215 -8.76 -7.32 -5.70
N ALA A 216 -9.36 -6.52 -4.83
CA ALA A 216 -10.66 -5.92 -5.04
C ALA A 216 -10.50 -4.42 -5.32
N VAL A 217 -11.04 -3.95 -6.44
CA VAL A 217 -11.01 -2.54 -6.85
C VAL A 217 -12.43 -2.04 -7.08
N LEU A 218 -12.86 -1.06 -6.31
CA LEU A 218 -14.09 -0.32 -6.53
C LEU A 218 -13.85 0.75 -7.59
N SER A 219 -14.39 0.51 -8.78
CA SER A 219 -14.67 1.53 -9.78
C SER A 219 -15.72 2.48 -9.21
N PHE A 220 -15.33 3.71 -8.86
CA PHE A 220 -16.27 4.66 -8.29
C PHE A 220 -17.14 5.29 -9.38
N GLN A 221 -16.61 5.51 -10.58
CA GLN A 221 -17.41 6.06 -11.68
C GLN A 221 -18.50 5.08 -12.11
N HIS A 222 -18.18 3.79 -12.21
CA HIS A 222 -19.11 2.75 -12.66
C HIS A 222 -19.79 1.99 -11.51
N GLN A 223 -19.59 2.39 -10.25
CA GLN A 223 -20.15 1.74 -9.06
C GLN A 223 -20.01 0.21 -9.08
N THR A 224 -18.86 -0.28 -9.55
CA THR A 224 -18.60 -1.71 -9.78
C THR A 224 -17.34 -2.15 -9.04
N ILE A 225 -17.41 -3.28 -8.35
CA ILE A 225 -16.25 -3.88 -7.71
C ILE A 225 -15.67 -4.94 -8.65
N HIS A 226 -14.41 -4.77 -9.02
CA HIS A 226 -13.61 -5.69 -9.84
C HIS A 226 -12.86 -6.63 -8.90
N PHE A 227 -13.03 -7.93 -9.07
CA PHE A 227 -12.25 -8.95 -8.36
C PHE A 227 -11.21 -9.54 -9.30
N LEU A 228 -9.94 -9.30 -8.98
CA LEU A 228 -8.80 -9.77 -9.74
C LEU A 228 -8.00 -10.73 -8.87
N HIS A 229 -7.75 -11.93 -9.38
CA HIS A 229 -6.78 -12.83 -8.80
C HIS A 229 -5.42 -12.61 -9.45
N ILE A 230 -4.36 -12.60 -8.64
CA ILE A 230 -2.98 -12.53 -9.10
C ILE A 230 -2.42 -13.95 -9.03
N SER A 231 -2.04 -14.52 -10.17
CA SER A 231 -1.41 -15.84 -10.22
C SER A 231 -0.19 -15.89 -9.32
N GLU A 232 -0.13 -16.86 -8.41
CA GLU A 232 1.02 -16.99 -7.51
C GLU A 232 2.33 -17.29 -8.25
N ASP A 233 2.25 -17.97 -9.40
CA ASP A 233 3.41 -18.41 -10.17
C ASP A 233 3.92 -17.35 -11.15
N THR A 234 3.01 -16.64 -11.81
CA THR A 234 3.33 -15.73 -12.92
C THR A 234 3.09 -14.26 -12.61
N GLY A 235 2.32 -13.93 -11.57
CA GLY A 235 1.91 -12.56 -11.26
C GLY A 235 0.84 -12.00 -12.19
N TYR A 236 0.24 -12.83 -13.05
CA TYR A 236 -0.76 -12.39 -14.03
C TYR A 236 -2.12 -12.12 -13.37
N PHE A 237 -2.81 -11.10 -13.85
CA PHE A 237 -4.15 -10.77 -13.42
C PHE A 237 -5.18 -11.66 -14.13
N THR A 238 -6.04 -12.29 -13.35
CA THR A 238 -7.23 -12.99 -13.83
C THR A 238 -8.46 -12.33 -13.25
N LEU A 239 -9.30 -11.74 -14.10
CA LEU A 239 -10.59 -11.21 -13.69
C LEU A 239 -11.51 -12.37 -13.27
N LEU A 240 -11.83 -12.43 -11.98
CA LEU A 240 -12.75 -13.43 -11.43
C LEU A 240 -14.22 -13.03 -11.64
N GLY A 241 -14.49 -11.73 -11.71
CA GLY A 241 -15.81 -11.19 -11.96
C GLY A 241 -16.00 -9.79 -11.42
N HIS A 242 -17.24 -9.30 -11.56
CA HIS A 242 -17.65 -7.98 -11.14
C HIS A 242 -18.86 -8.06 -10.21
N VAL A 243 -18.94 -7.13 -9.25
CA VAL A 243 -20.15 -6.91 -8.44
C VAL A 243 -20.61 -5.47 -8.64
N GLY A 244 -21.75 -5.33 -9.30
CA GLY A 244 -22.44 -4.07 -9.64
C GLY A 244 -23.69 -4.42 -10.47
N ARG A 245 -24.73 -3.58 -10.51
CA ARG A 245 -25.91 -3.89 -11.33
C ARG A 245 -25.58 -3.74 -12.81
N SER A 246 -25.44 -4.86 -13.51
CA SER A 246 -25.41 -4.91 -14.97
C SER A 246 -26.73 -4.40 -15.54
N VAL A 247 -26.68 -3.68 -16.67
CA VAL A 247 -27.86 -3.49 -17.51
C VAL A 247 -28.24 -4.88 -18.03
N LEU A 248 -29.35 -5.44 -17.54
CA LEU A 248 -30.03 -6.51 -18.26
C LEU A 248 -30.58 -5.88 -19.53
N PHE A 249 -29.86 -5.96 -20.64
CA PHE A 249 -30.51 -5.87 -21.94
C PHE A 249 -31.40 -7.11 -22.05
N LEU A 250 -32.69 -6.92 -21.79
CA LEU A 250 -33.71 -7.83 -22.30
C LEU A 250 -33.83 -7.52 -23.79
N ASP A 251 -33.41 -8.48 -24.62
CA ASP A 251 -33.70 -8.51 -26.06
C ASP A 251 -35.22 -8.43 -26.33
#